data_AF-A0A0W8F2J2-F1
#
_entry.id   AF-A0A0W8F2J2-F1
#
_cell.length_a   1.000
_cell.length_b   1.000
_cell.length_c   1.000
_cell.angle_alpha   90.00
_cell.angle_beta   90.00
_cell.angle_gamma   90.00
#
_symmetry.space_group_name_H-M   'P 1'
#
loop_
_entity.id
_entity.type
_entity.pdbx_description
1 polymer ?
#
loop_
_entity_poly.entity_id
_entity_poly.type
_entity_poly.pdbx_seq_one_letter_code
_entity_poly.pdbx_strand_id
1 'polypeptide(L)'
;MTYPCETFTHSEQVLLRGEPPGFGIVSEWSLGSMVEFKVVLSDAKTGRAYNINVSGGVAGAIIGKRIGDEMDAGPFGLPGYRMEITGASDRNGTPAKRNLPLAGRRKLLLSGGVGFRPKMDGQRRRKSIRGNEITPDFVQINAKVTGYGDKPLEEYFAKPAPEEAKV
;
A
#
# COMPACT_ATOMS: atom_id res chain seq x y z
N MET A 1 36.04 -61.21 -7.75
CA MET A 1 35.63 -62.01 -8.92
C MET A 1 34.14 -61.77 -9.13
N THR A 2 33.73 -60.75 -9.90
CA THR A 2 33.48 -60.74 -11.37
C THR A 2 32.36 -61.67 -11.85
N TYR A 3 31.17 -61.06 -12.09
CA TYR A 3 30.14 -61.16 -13.18
C TYR A 3 29.62 -62.54 -13.65
N PRO A 4 28.41 -62.67 -14.29
CA PRO A 4 27.63 -61.73 -15.15
C PRO A 4 26.12 -61.61 -14.77
N CYS A 5 25.35 -60.56 -15.11
CA CYS A 5 24.95 -59.93 -16.39
C CYS A 5 24.03 -60.82 -17.27
N GLU A 6 22.99 -60.17 -17.85
CA GLU A 6 21.95 -60.62 -18.80
C GLU A 6 20.57 -60.96 -18.18
N THR A 7 19.40 -60.54 -18.69
CA THR A 7 19.00 -59.71 -19.83
C THR A 7 17.49 -59.40 -19.72
N PHE A 8 17.08 -58.21 -20.17
CA PHE A 8 15.83 -57.86 -20.86
C PHE A 8 14.47 -58.51 -20.47
N THR A 9 13.57 -57.69 -19.92
CA THR A 9 12.12 -57.71 -20.27
C THR A 9 11.69 -56.26 -20.52
N HIS A 10 11.65 -55.85 -21.80
CA HIS A 10 10.44 -55.76 -22.63
C HIS A 10 9.61 -54.49 -22.33
N SER A 11 9.65 -53.55 -23.28
CA SER A 11 8.66 -52.50 -23.59
C SER A 11 8.35 -51.50 -22.46
N GLU A 12 8.89 -50.28 -22.39
CA GLU A 12 8.95 -49.22 -23.41
C GLU A 12 7.70 -49.15 -24.32
N GLN A 13 7.04 -47.98 -24.30
CA GLN A 13 5.79 -47.61 -24.98
C GLN A 13 4.49 -48.08 -24.33
N VAL A 14 3.84 -47.20 -23.56
CA VAL A 14 2.64 -46.46 -24.05
C VAL A 14 2.56 -45.13 -23.29
N LEU A 15 3.06 -44.09 -23.96
CA LEU A 15 2.62 -42.72 -23.78
C LEU A 15 1.15 -42.62 -24.24
N LEU A 16 0.40 -41.70 -23.63
CA LEU A 16 -0.89 -41.13 -24.06
C LEU A 16 -2.17 -41.69 -23.42
N ARG A 17 -2.90 -40.73 -22.82
CA ARG A 17 -4.32 -40.71 -22.40
C ARG A 17 -4.57 -40.98 -20.92
N GLY A 18 -4.75 -39.87 -20.20
CA GLY A 18 -5.36 -39.88 -18.89
C GLY A 18 -5.20 -38.56 -18.14
N GLU A 19 -5.47 -37.41 -18.78
CA GLU A 19 -5.87 -36.23 -17.99
C GLU A 19 -7.09 -36.62 -17.16
N PRO A 20 -7.06 -36.53 -15.82
CA PRO A 20 -8.23 -36.78 -15.03
C PRO A 20 -9.26 -35.68 -15.32
N PRO A 21 -10.47 -36.02 -15.82
CA PRO A 21 -11.50 -35.03 -16.07
C PRO A 21 -12.08 -34.57 -14.73
N GLY A 22 -12.01 -33.27 -14.47
CA GLY A 22 -12.89 -32.62 -13.51
C GLY A 22 -12.59 -32.91 -12.04
N PHE A 23 -11.41 -32.49 -11.56
CA PHE A 23 -11.30 -32.03 -10.18
C PHE A 23 -10.73 -30.64 -10.22
N GLY A 24 -11.61 -29.66 -9.97
CA GLY A 24 -11.32 -28.24 -10.09
C GLY A 24 -9.98 -27.94 -9.43
N ILE A 25 -9.05 -27.41 -10.22
CA ILE A 25 -7.95 -26.61 -9.72
C ILE A 25 -8.64 -25.54 -8.90
N VAL A 26 -8.70 -25.79 -7.58
CA VAL A 26 -9.11 -24.81 -6.62
C VAL A 26 -8.07 -23.74 -6.80
N SER A 27 -8.50 -22.69 -7.48
CA SER A 27 -7.85 -21.41 -7.55
C SER A 27 -6.93 -21.24 -6.36
N GLU A 28 -5.63 -21.44 -6.58
CA GLU A 28 -4.60 -20.79 -5.79
C GLU A 28 -4.61 -19.31 -6.16
N TRP A 29 -5.79 -18.72 -6.01
CA TRP A 29 -6.04 -17.32 -5.88
C TRP A 29 -5.94 -17.10 -4.38
N SER A 30 -4.73 -17.30 -3.86
CA SER A 30 -4.25 -16.40 -2.83
C SER A 30 -4.19 -15.04 -3.51
N LEU A 31 -5.36 -14.39 -3.56
CA LEU A 31 -5.48 -12.95 -3.61
C LEU A 31 -4.78 -12.46 -2.33
N GLY A 32 -3.45 -12.45 -2.36
CA GLY A 32 -2.72 -11.36 -1.77
C GLY A 32 -3.29 -10.15 -2.47
N SER A 33 -4.27 -9.52 -1.83
CA SER A 33 -4.83 -8.25 -2.26
C SER A 33 -3.65 -7.38 -2.62
N MET A 34 -3.44 -7.12 -3.91
CA MET A 34 -2.39 -6.20 -4.32
C MET A 34 -2.83 -4.85 -3.78
N VAL A 35 -2.27 -4.48 -2.63
CA VAL A 35 -2.68 -3.26 -1.95
C VAL A 35 -2.08 -2.11 -2.75
N GLU A 36 -2.96 -1.38 -3.41
CA GLU A 36 -2.61 -0.15 -4.09
C GLU A 36 -2.86 1.01 -3.14
N PHE A 37 -1.81 1.78 -2.85
CA PHE A 37 -1.90 3.00 -2.07
C PHE A 37 -1.62 4.20 -2.95
N LYS A 38 -2.47 5.23 -2.83
CA LYS A 38 -2.17 6.57 -3.32
C LYS A 38 -1.41 7.32 -2.23
N VAL A 39 -0.12 7.52 -2.42
CA VAL A 39 0.70 8.32 -1.50
C VAL A 39 0.77 9.75 -2.00
N VAL A 40 0.38 10.69 -1.15
CA VAL A 40 0.47 12.13 -1.39
C VAL A 40 1.65 12.66 -0.58
N LEU A 41 2.73 12.99 -1.27
CA LEU A 41 3.93 13.55 -0.67
C LEU A 41 3.88 15.08 -0.77
N SER A 42 3.88 15.76 0.37
CA SER A 42 3.91 17.22 0.46
C SER A 42 5.30 17.70 0.80
N ASP A 43 5.84 18.59 -0.04
CA ASP A 43 7.06 19.32 0.26
C ASP A 43 6.72 20.64 0.97
N ALA A 44 7.30 20.84 2.16
CA ALA A 44 7.08 22.02 2.98
C ALA A 44 7.74 23.30 2.43
N LYS A 45 8.75 23.18 1.56
CA LYS A 45 9.49 24.33 1.01
C LYS A 45 8.88 24.85 -0.29
N THR A 46 8.58 23.94 -1.22
CA THR A 46 7.97 24.29 -2.50
C THR A 46 6.45 24.43 -2.41
N GLY A 47 5.83 23.93 -1.33
CA GLY A 47 4.37 23.93 -1.17
C GLY A 47 3.65 23.04 -2.19
N ARG A 48 4.40 22.22 -2.94
CA ARG A 48 3.88 21.31 -3.96
C ARG A 48 3.61 19.94 -3.35
N ALA A 49 2.55 19.31 -3.84
CA ALA A 49 2.16 17.95 -3.46
C ALA A 49 2.19 17.04 -4.69
N TYR A 50 2.82 15.89 -4.54
CA TYR A 50 2.98 14.90 -5.59
C TYR A 50 2.23 13.62 -5.24
N ASN A 51 1.57 13.04 -6.24
CA ASN A 51 0.78 11.82 -6.08
C ASN A 51 1.54 10.66 -6.70
N ILE A 52 1.86 9.66 -5.89
CA ILE A 52 2.54 8.43 -6.29
C ILE A 52 1.56 7.29 -6.07
N ASN A 53 1.28 6.51 -7.12
CA ASN A 53 0.55 5.27 -6.97
C ASN A 53 1.57 4.16 -6.70
N VAL A 54 1.38 3.47 -5.59
CA VAL A 54 2.32 2.50 -5.06
C VAL A 54 1.62 1.16 -4.96
N SER A 55 2.21 0.12 -5.56
CA SER A 55 1.62 -1.22 -5.60
C SER A 55 2.55 -2.29 -5.03
N GLY A 56 1.95 -3.38 -4.55
CA GLY A 56 2.63 -4.66 -4.28
C GLY A 56 3.68 -4.64 -3.17
N GLY A 57 4.95 -4.47 -3.54
CA GLY A 57 6.10 -4.65 -2.63
C GLY A 57 6.36 -3.46 -1.71
N VAL A 58 6.22 -2.24 -2.24
CA VAL A 58 6.43 -1.01 -1.46
C VAL A 58 5.27 -0.78 -0.49
N ALA A 59 4.05 -1.18 -0.88
CA ALA A 59 2.88 -1.17 -0.03
C ALA A 59 3.08 -2.00 1.25
N GLY A 60 3.74 -3.15 1.14
CA GLY A 60 4.09 -4.01 2.29
C GLY A 60 4.98 -3.31 3.33
N ALA A 61 5.89 -2.43 2.90
CA ALA A 61 6.78 -1.71 3.83
C ALA A 61 6.05 -0.61 4.64
N ILE A 62 4.90 -0.14 4.15
CA ILE A 62 4.08 0.88 4.82
C ILE A 62 3.10 0.25 5.80
N ILE A 63 2.64 -0.98 5.51
CA ILE A 63 1.71 -1.70 6.37
C ILE A 63 2.39 -2.01 7.71
N GLY A 64 1.68 -1.73 8.81
CA GLY A 64 2.19 -1.89 10.18
C GLY A 64 2.98 -0.70 10.73
N LYS A 65 3.24 0.34 9.92
CA LYS A 65 3.79 1.62 10.40
C LYS A 65 2.71 2.46 11.07
N ARG A 66 3.14 3.37 11.94
CA ARG A 66 2.22 4.27 12.65
C ARG A 66 2.24 5.66 12.03
N ILE A 67 1.12 6.35 12.16
CA ILE A 67 1.02 7.76 11.81
C ILE A 67 1.92 8.58 12.75
N GLY A 68 2.79 9.38 12.16
CA GLY A 68 3.82 10.19 12.80
C GLY A 68 5.19 9.52 12.89
N ASP A 69 5.35 8.35 12.26
CA ASP A 69 6.66 7.72 12.09
C ASP A 69 7.38 8.32 10.86
N GLU A 70 8.71 8.42 10.97
CA GLU A 70 9.60 8.77 9.87
C GLU A 70 10.01 7.51 9.09
N MET A 71 10.00 7.61 7.77
CA MET A 71 10.40 6.57 6.83
C MET A 71 11.26 7.12 5.70
N ASP A 72 12.13 6.27 5.16
CA ASP A 72 12.87 6.58 3.95
C ASP A 72 11.95 6.55 2.72
N ALA A 73 12.09 7.55 1.85
CA ALA A 73 11.32 7.67 0.62
C ALA A 73 11.95 6.91 -0.58
N GLY A 74 13.04 6.16 -0.35
CA GLY A 74 13.71 5.36 -1.37
C GLY A 74 12.77 4.42 -2.14
N PRO A 75 11.88 3.66 -1.46
CA PRO A 75 10.89 2.81 -2.12
C PRO A 75 9.86 3.58 -2.99
N PHE A 76 9.72 4.90 -2.80
CA PHE A 76 8.77 5.74 -3.52
C PHE A 76 9.39 6.44 -4.74
N GLY A 77 10.62 6.07 -5.12
CA GLY A 77 11.36 6.67 -6.22
C GLY A 77 12.14 7.93 -5.84
N LEU A 78 12.26 8.23 -4.53
CA LEU A 78 12.97 9.39 -4.00
C LEU A 78 14.14 8.93 -3.12
N PRO A 79 15.27 8.51 -3.72
CA PRO A 79 16.43 8.08 -2.97
C PRO A 79 17.00 9.25 -2.15
N GLY A 80 17.39 8.97 -0.90
CA GLY A 80 18.00 9.97 0.00
C GLY A 80 17.02 10.93 0.68
N TYR A 81 15.72 10.81 0.43
CA TYR A 81 14.69 11.60 1.10
C TYR A 81 14.12 10.89 2.33
N ARG A 82 13.81 11.66 3.37
CA ARG A 82 13.04 11.21 4.54
C ARG A 82 11.68 11.87 4.57
N MET A 83 10.68 11.09 4.92
CA MET A 83 9.30 11.54 5.01
C MET A 83 8.65 11.08 6.31
N GLU A 84 7.78 11.91 6.87
CA GLU A 84 6.93 11.60 8.02
C GLU A 84 5.51 11.31 7.52
N ILE A 85 4.90 10.21 7.98
CA ILE A 85 3.51 9.91 7.67
C ILE A 85 2.61 10.77 8.54
N THR A 86 1.92 11.74 7.97
CA THR A 86 1.07 12.68 8.73
C THR A 86 -0.35 12.14 8.96
N GLY A 87 -0.86 11.32 8.04
CA GLY A 87 -2.20 10.74 8.16
C GLY A 87 -2.57 9.82 7.01
N ALA A 88 -3.75 9.20 7.11
CA ALA A 88 -4.28 8.33 6.08
C ALA A 88 -5.82 8.41 6.02
N SER A 89 -6.38 8.06 4.86
CA SER A 89 -7.82 7.99 4.61
C SER A 89 -8.20 6.60 4.10
N ASP A 90 -9.24 6.07 4.72
CA ASP A 90 -9.86 4.79 4.37
C ASP A 90 -10.81 4.95 3.16
N ARG A 91 -11.22 3.86 2.52
CA ARG A 91 -12.15 3.85 1.37
C ARG A 91 -13.50 4.51 1.72
N ASN A 92 -13.92 4.39 2.97
CA ASN A 92 -15.13 5.02 3.49
C ASN A 92 -14.95 6.52 3.83
N GLY A 93 -13.81 7.14 3.49
CA GLY A 93 -13.49 8.53 3.82
C GLY A 93 -13.27 8.78 5.31
N THR A 94 -13.09 7.71 6.11
CA THR A 94 -12.84 7.85 7.54
C THR A 94 -11.37 8.21 7.75
N PRO A 95 -11.06 9.33 8.44
CA PRO A 95 -9.68 9.71 8.70
C PRO A 95 -9.08 8.84 9.80
N ALA A 96 -7.77 8.60 9.67
CA ALA A 96 -6.98 7.99 10.71
C ALA A 96 -6.52 9.03 11.75
N LYS A 97 -6.47 8.63 13.02
CA LYS A 97 -6.09 9.50 14.15
C LYS A 97 -4.87 8.94 14.89
N ARG A 98 -3.81 9.76 15.01
CA ARG A 98 -2.52 9.40 15.65
C ARG A 98 -2.65 8.85 17.09
N ASN A 99 -3.63 9.35 17.86
CA ASN A 99 -3.76 9.03 19.29
C ASN A 99 -4.33 7.63 19.59
N LEU A 100 -4.80 6.89 18.58
CA LEU A 100 -5.41 5.57 18.79
C LEU A 100 -4.47 4.46 18.31
N PRO A 101 -3.82 3.71 19.22
CA PRO A 101 -2.97 2.57 18.88
C PRO A 101 -3.83 1.35 18.50
N LEU A 102 -4.57 1.45 17.40
CA LEU A 102 -5.39 0.36 16.86
C LEU A 102 -5.22 0.30 15.33
N ALA A 103 -5.14 -0.91 14.77
CA ALA A 103 -5.23 -1.16 13.33
C ALA A 103 -6.68 -1.02 12.78
N GLY A 104 -7.68 -1.00 13.67
CA GLY A 104 -9.11 -1.05 13.33
C GLY A 104 -9.87 0.26 13.34
N ARG A 105 -11.17 0.18 13.03
CA ARG A 105 -12.15 1.27 13.21
C ARG A 105 -12.79 1.17 14.60
N ARG A 106 -12.92 2.29 15.30
CA ARG A 106 -13.67 2.36 16.57
C ARG A 106 -14.59 3.58 16.60
N LYS A 107 -15.77 3.43 17.21
CA LYS A 107 -16.69 4.54 17.46
C LYS A 107 -16.31 5.26 18.74
N LEU A 108 -15.90 6.52 18.64
CA LEU A 108 -15.53 7.37 19.77
C LEU A 108 -16.53 8.52 19.92
N LEU A 109 -16.80 8.92 21.16
CA LEU A 109 -17.50 10.16 21.44
C LEU A 109 -16.49 11.32 21.27
N LEU A 110 -16.72 12.18 20.29
CA LEU A 110 -15.84 13.30 19.99
C LEU A 110 -16.53 14.61 20.36
N SER A 111 -15.78 15.48 21.03
CA SER A 111 -16.11 16.90 21.23
C SER A 111 -15.60 17.79 20.09
N GLY A 112 -14.54 17.38 19.40
CA GLY A 112 -13.97 18.12 18.27
C GLY A 112 -12.72 17.48 17.70
N GLY A 113 -12.08 18.17 16.75
CA GLY A 113 -10.81 17.80 16.14
C GLY A 113 -10.94 16.96 14.86
N VAL A 114 -9.99 16.06 14.65
CA VAL A 114 -9.90 15.25 13.42
C VAL A 114 -11.15 14.38 13.23
N GLY A 115 -11.85 14.57 12.11
CA GLY A 115 -13.07 13.84 11.74
C GLY A 115 -14.39 14.42 12.31
N PHE A 116 -14.32 15.41 13.21
CA PHE A 116 -15.51 16.07 13.75
C PHE A 116 -15.29 17.56 13.98
N ARG A 117 -15.98 18.38 13.17
CA ARG A 117 -16.07 19.83 13.35
C ARG A 117 -17.42 20.17 14.00
N PRO A 118 -17.46 20.53 15.29
CA PRO A 118 -18.70 20.89 15.97
C PRO A 118 -19.27 22.17 15.36
N LYS A 119 -20.59 22.26 15.22
CA LYS A 119 -21.27 23.48 14.73
C LYS A 119 -21.73 24.40 15.86
N MET A 120 -21.95 23.84 17.04
CA MET A 120 -22.36 24.54 18.25
C MET A 120 -21.45 24.13 19.39
N ASP A 121 -21.21 25.05 20.32
CA ASP A 121 -20.45 24.77 21.52
C ASP A 121 -21.13 23.68 22.36
N GLY A 122 -20.32 22.77 22.91
CA GLY A 122 -20.80 21.62 23.67
C GLY A 122 -21.33 20.45 22.83
N GLN A 123 -21.41 20.55 21.50
CA GLN A 123 -21.86 19.44 20.67
C GLN A 123 -20.86 18.27 20.72
N ARG A 124 -21.34 17.10 21.11
CA ARG A 124 -20.58 15.84 21.08
C ARG A 124 -21.28 14.84 20.17
N ARG A 125 -20.53 14.13 19.33
CA ARG A 125 -21.08 13.09 18.46
C ARG A 125 -20.22 11.84 18.49
N ARG A 126 -20.89 10.67 18.56
CA ARG A 126 -20.21 9.39 18.34
C ARG A 126 -19.93 9.23 16.85
N LYS A 127 -18.67 9.14 16.47
CA LYS A 127 -18.23 8.90 15.09
C LYS A 127 -17.23 7.75 15.04
N SER A 128 -17.23 7.03 13.92
CA SER A 128 -16.21 6.04 13.60
C SER A 128 -14.92 6.76 13.20
N ILE A 129 -13.81 6.37 13.82
CA ILE A 129 -12.46 6.83 13.51
C ILE A 129 -11.58 5.60 13.29
N ARG A 130 -10.61 5.71 12.39
CA ARG A 130 -9.57 4.69 12.21
C ARG A 130 -8.39 4.98 13.14
N GLY A 131 -7.76 3.95 13.67
CA GLY A 131 -6.57 4.12 14.49
C GLY A 131 -5.33 4.49 13.66
N ASN A 132 -4.18 4.52 14.33
CA ASN A 132 -2.94 5.08 13.82
C ASN A 132 -2.09 4.11 13.00
N GLU A 133 -2.37 2.82 13.06
CA GLU A 133 -1.60 1.79 12.37
C GLU A 133 -2.14 1.58 10.96
N ILE A 134 -1.24 1.50 9.99
CA ILE A 134 -1.60 1.43 8.57
C ILE A 134 -1.95 -0.02 8.21
N THR A 135 -3.23 -0.23 7.94
CA THR A 135 -3.79 -1.47 7.40
C THR A 135 -3.90 -1.46 5.88
N PRO A 136 -4.02 -2.62 5.22
CA PRO A 136 -4.25 -2.70 3.79
C PRO A 136 -5.57 -2.06 3.31
N ASP A 137 -6.50 -1.76 4.23
CA ASP A 137 -7.77 -1.09 3.92
C ASP A 137 -7.62 0.39 3.51
N PHE A 138 -6.45 1.01 3.75
CA PHE A 138 -6.24 2.41 3.41
C PHE A 138 -6.17 2.62 1.90
N VAL A 139 -6.68 3.75 1.43
CA VAL A 139 -6.64 4.12 -0.01
C VAL A 139 -5.64 5.24 -0.24
N GLN A 140 -5.60 6.23 0.66
CA GLN A 140 -4.71 7.38 0.57
C GLN A 140 -3.86 7.53 1.82
N ILE A 141 -2.57 7.79 1.63
CA ILE A 141 -1.62 8.07 2.70
C ILE A 141 -1.00 9.44 2.44
N ASN A 142 -0.99 10.30 3.45
CA ASN A 142 -0.43 11.65 3.39
C ASN A 142 0.92 11.66 4.10
N ALA A 143 1.97 12.07 3.40
CA ALA A 143 3.32 12.17 3.93
C ALA A 143 3.87 13.58 3.75
N LYS A 144 4.75 13.99 4.67
CA LYS A 144 5.46 15.26 4.63
C LYS A 144 6.95 15.00 4.53
N VAL A 145 7.65 15.70 3.65
CA VAL A 145 9.12 15.62 3.57
C VAL A 145 9.76 16.30 4.79
N THR A 146 10.62 15.59 5.51
CA THR A 146 11.37 16.11 6.67
C THR A 146 12.87 16.23 6.35
N GLY A 147 13.44 15.25 5.65
CA GLY A 147 14.83 15.25 5.21
C GLY A 147 14.92 15.35 3.70
N TYR A 148 15.65 16.37 3.22
CA TYR A 148 15.87 16.60 1.79
C TYR A 148 17.13 15.87 1.32
N GLY A 149 17.02 15.11 0.24
CA GLY A 149 18.14 14.48 -0.46
C GLY A 149 18.71 15.34 -1.61
N ASP A 150 19.60 14.74 -2.40
CA ASP A 150 20.51 15.42 -3.33
C ASP A 150 19.88 15.98 -4.63
N LYS A 151 18.61 15.68 -4.95
CA LYS A 151 17.97 16.13 -6.21
C LYS A 151 16.55 16.65 -6.03
N PRO A 152 16.20 17.83 -6.57
CA PRO A 152 14.88 18.43 -6.36
C PRO A 152 13.76 17.52 -6.87
N LEU A 153 12.71 17.39 -6.07
CA LEU A 153 11.50 16.59 -6.38
C LEU A 153 10.84 16.99 -7.71
N GLU A 154 11.10 18.20 -8.20
CA GLU A 154 10.58 18.70 -9.47
C GLU A 154 11.08 17.94 -10.69
N GLU A 155 12.28 17.34 -10.64
CA GLU A 155 12.83 16.54 -11.75
C GLU A 155 12.23 15.13 -11.79
N TYR A 156 11.85 14.58 -10.63
CA TYR A 156 11.22 13.26 -10.55
C TYR A 156 9.73 13.28 -10.90
N PHE A 157 9.06 14.42 -10.67
CA PHE A 157 7.63 14.59 -10.91
C PHE A 157 7.29 15.58 -12.02
N ALA A 158 8.26 15.91 -12.89
CA ALA A 158 7.98 16.50 -14.18
C ALA A 158 7.09 15.53 -14.98
N LYS A 159 5.78 15.57 -14.72
CA LYS A 159 4.79 15.06 -15.63
C LYS A 159 5.06 15.76 -16.96
N PRO A 160 5.17 15.04 -18.08
CA PRO A 160 5.08 15.69 -19.38
C PRO A 160 3.80 16.52 -19.35
N ALA A 161 3.91 17.78 -19.76
CA ALA A 161 2.75 18.58 -20.06
C ALA A 161 1.81 17.72 -20.92
N PRO A 162 0.49 17.71 -20.68
CA PRO A 162 -0.43 17.13 -21.65
C PRO A 162 -0.19 17.88 -22.96
N GLU A 163 0.45 17.19 -23.89
CA GLU A 163 0.50 17.59 -25.29
C GLU A 163 -0.94 17.49 -25.77
N GLU A 164 -1.66 18.59 -25.68
CA GLU A 164 -2.99 18.72 -26.26
C GLU A 164 -2.86 18.46 -27.76
N ALA A 165 -3.60 17.45 -28.20
CA ALA A 165 -3.69 16.96 -29.55
C ALA A 165 -3.97 18.10 -30.54
N LYS A 166 -3.11 18.22 -31.57
CA LYS A 166 -3.48 18.87 -32.82
C LYS A 166 -4.47 17.97 -33.54
N VAL A 167 -5.73 18.41 -33.68
CA VAL A 167 -6.65 18.06 -34.77
C VAL A 167 -7.37 19.33 -35.20
#